data_AF-A0A4R1XUI8-F1
#
_entry.id   AF-A0A4R1XUI8-F1
#
_cell.length_a   1.000
_cell.length_b   1.000
_cell.length_c   1.000
_cell.angle_alpha   90.00
_cell.angle_beta   90.00
_cell.angle_gamma   90.00
#
_symmetry.space_group_name_H-M   'P 1'
#
loop_
_entity.id
_entity.type
_entity.pdbx_description
1 polymer ?
#
loop_
_entity_poly.entity_id
_entity_poly.type
_entity_poly.pdbx_seq_one_letter_code
_entity_poly.pdbx_strand_id
1 'polypeptide(L)'
;MKLIEFMQQGRITFEDTQEHALALWNWNRLKTLYPDLVLKHYDQDHDAAIEFLSEAQSRITAYLHGAEELLDYHAWRMAYAEICFVANRFIDDDPWSRELLTEKLWPPFLAIDILAGILESSLNHPESQVFYQALAQQRRDQLDGVE
;
A
#
# COMPACT_ATOMS: atom_id res chain seq x y z
N MET A 1 -22.30 -12.74 29.85
CA MET A 1 -21.83 -12.73 28.45
C MET A 1 -22.47 -11.56 27.71
N LYS A 2 -22.01 -10.32 27.94
CA LYS A 2 -22.53 -9.07 27.32
C LYS A 2 -21.50 -7.94 27.23
N LEU A 3 -20.49 -7.92 28.11
CA LEU A 3 -19.44 -6.90 28.11
C LEU A 3 -18.39 -7.13 27.00
N ILE A 4 -18.07 -8.39 26.70
CA ILE A 4 -17.08 -8.75 25.66
C ILE A 4 -17.62 -8.38 24.27
N GLU A 5 -18.87 -8.72 23.96
CA GLU A 5 -19.51 -8.37 22.68
C GLU A 5 -19.64 -6.84 22.50
N PHE A 6 -20.00 -6.10 23.55
CA PHE A 6 -20.10 -4.64 23.48
C PHE A 6 -18.74 -3.95 23.30
N MET A 7 -17.68 -4.42 23.98
CA MET A 7 -16.33 -3.90 23.79
C MET A 7 -15.74 -4.29 22.43
N GLN A 8 -16.07 -5.47 21.91
CA GLN A 8 -15.68 -5.87 20.55
C GLN A 8 -16.40 -5.02 19.51
N GLN A 9 -17.72 -4.81 19.64
CA GLN A 9 -18.49 -3.93 18.75
C GLN A 9 -17.99 -2.48 18.80
N GLY A 10 -17.65 -1.96 19.99
CA GLY A 10 -17.10 -0.61 20.15
C GLY A 10 -15.68 -0.44 19.60
N ARG A 11 -14.85 -1.50 19.63
CA ARG A 11 -13.52 -1.49 18.99
C ARG A 11 -13.62 -1.55 17.48
N ILE A 12 -14.46 -2.44 16.95
CA ILE A 12 -14.68 -2.59 15.50
C ILE A 12 -15.17 -1.26 14.91
N THR A 13 -16.18 -0.63 15.52
CA THR A 13 -16.66 0.69 15.06
C THR A 13 -15.63 1.80 15.16
N PHE A 14 -14.75 1.78 16.17
CA PHE A 14 -13.70 2.79 16.32
C PHE A 14 -12.55 2.59 15.33
N GLU A 15 -12.09 1.35 15.15
CA GLU A 15 -11.06 0.96 14.17
C GLU A 15 -11.55 1.28 12.75
N ASP A 16 -12.78 0.90 12.40
CA ASP A 16 -13.41 1.23 11.10
C ASP A 16 -13.47 2.75 10.86
N THR A 17 -13.68 3.55 11.91
CA THR A 17 -13.71 5.02 11.81
C THR A 17 -12.32 5.62 11.60
N GLN A 18 -11.28 5.03 12.22
CA GLN A 18 -9.89 5.47 12.04
C GLN A 18 -9.35 5.11 10.66
N GLU A 19 -9.63 3.90 10.18
CA GLU A 19 -9.26 3.45 8.83
C GLU A 19 -9.91 4.34 7.78
N HIS A 20 -11.20 4.61 7.93
CA HIS A 20 -11.92 5.49 7.02
C HIS A 20 -11.35 6.92 7.03
N ALA A 21 -11.02 7.47 8.20
CA ALA A 21 -10.42 8.80 8.30
C ALA A 21 -9.03 8.87 7.65
N LEU A 22 -8.20 7.84 7.82
CA LEU A 22 -6.88 7.75 7.21
C LEU A 22 -6.99 7.59 5.68
N ALA A 23 -7.93 6.78 5.20
CA ALA A 23 -8.20 6.59 3.79
C ALA A 23 -8.71 7.89 3.14
N LEU A 24 -9.62 8.60 3.80
CA LEU A 24 -10.12 9.90 3.34
C LEU A 24 -9.01 10.95 3.28
N TRP A 25 -8.14 11.01 4.28
CA TRP A 25 -7.01 11.94 4.25
C TRP A 25 -6.05 11.62 3.11
N ASN A 26 -5.71 10.33 2.94
CA ASN A 26 -4.85 9.89 1.85
C ASN A 26 -5.48 10.19 0.48
N TRP A 27 -6.77 9.92 0.32
CA TRP A 27 -7.51 10.22 -0.91
C TRP A 27 -7.44 11.71 -1.29
N ASN A 28 -7.66 12.60 -0.32
CA ASN A 28 -7.57 14.04 -0.55
C ASN A 28 -6.16 14.48 -0.99
N ARG A 29 -5.11 13.85 -0.43
CA ARG A 29 -3.73 14.07 -0.84
C ARG A 29 -3.48 13.53 -2.26
N LEU A 30 -3.94 12.31 -2.59
CA LEU A 30 -3.73 11.68 -3.89
C LEU A 30 -4.43 12.43 -5.04
N LYS A 31 -5.59 13.04 -4.80
CA LYS A 31 -6.24 13.95 -5.78
C LYS A 31 -5.36 15.14 -6.19
N THR A 32 -4.48 15.57 -5.29
CA THR A 32 -3.56 16.69 -5.54
C THR A 32 -2.29 16.21 -6.23
N LEU A 33 -1.77 15.04 -5.84
CA LEU A 33 -0.51 14.49 -6.36
C LEU A 33 -0.66 13.81 -7.73
N TYR A 34 -1.75 13.06 -7.94
CA TYR A 34 -1.97 12.23 -9.11
C TYR A 34 -3.38 12.40 -9.69
N PRO A 35 -3.78 13.62 -10.10
CA PRO A 35 -5.14 13.88 -10.61
C PRO A 35 -5.49 13.01 -11.82
N ASP A 36 -4.52 12.71 -12.68
CA ASP A 36 -4.73 11.87 -13.87
C ASP A 36 -5.02 10.41 -13.49
N LEU A 37 -4.37 9.88 -12.45
CA LEU A 37 -4.60 8.51 -11.97
C LEU A 37 -5.94 8.41 -11.23
N VAL A 38 -6.33 9.45 -10.50
CA VAL A 38 -7.66 9.55 -9.89
C VAL A 38 -8.75 9.44 -10.94
N LEU A 39 -8.64 10.21 -12.02
CA LEU A 39 -9.59 10.16 -13.12
C LEU A 39 -9.57 8.79 -13.81
N LYS A 40 -8.38 8.27 -14.09
CA LYS A 40 -8.19 6.99 -14.81
C LYS A 40 -8.75 5.78 -14.05
N HIS A 41 -8.53 5.70 -12.75
CA HIS A 41 -8.83 4.48 -11.98
C HIS A 41 -10.21 4.50 -11.34
N TYR A 42 -10.70 5.68 -10.96
CA TYR A 42 -11.93 5.78 -10.19
C TYR A 42 -12.97 6.70 -10.84
N ASP A 43 -12.66 7.43 -11.92
CA ASP A 43 -13.59 8.41 -12.52
C ASP A 43 -14.23 9.35 -11.47
N GLN A 44 -13.44 9.73 -10.46
CA GLN A 44 -13.87 10.50 -9.28
C GLN A 44 -14.88 9.81 -8.34
N ASP A 45 -15.12 8.50 -8.50
CA ASP A 45 -15.85 7.68 -7.53
C ASP A 45 -15.12 7.68 -6.18
N HIS A 46 -15.68 8.44 -5.25
CA HIS A 46 -15.11 8.69 -3.95
C HIS A 46 -15.16 7.46 -3.05
N ASP A 47 -16.28 6.73 -3.09
CA ASP A 47 -16.53 5.65 -2.15
C ASP A 47 -15.67 4.44 -2.52
N ALA A 48 -15.58 4.10 -3.82
CA ALA A 48 -14.72 3.04 -4.30
C ALA A 48 -13.22 3.31 -4.02
N ALA A 49 -12.79 4.57 -4.18
CA ALA A 49 -11.40 4.94 -3.90
C ALA A 49 -11.06 4.86 -2.40
N ILE A 50 -11.98 5.29 -1.53
CA ILE A 50 -11.79 5.19 -0.08
C ILE A 50 -11.80 3.74 0.38
N GLU A 51 -12.70 2.91 -0.16
CA GLU A 51 -12.73 1.47 0.14
C GLU A 51 -11.40 0.82 -0.22
N PHE A 52 -10.90 1.05 -1.44
CA PHE A 52 -9.59 0.55 -1.88
C PHE A 52 -8.44 0.99 -0.95
N LEU A 53 -8.39 2.28 -0.59
CA LEU A 53 -7.34 2.81 0.27
C LEU A 53 -7.43 2.25 1.70
N SER A 54 -8.64 2.11 2.23
CA SER A 54 -8.90 1.51 3.54
C SER A 54 -8.43 0.06 3.58
N GLU A 55 -8.73 -0.73 2.55
CA GLU A 55 -8.24 -2.10 2.43
C GLU A 55 -6.72 -2.17 2.35
N ALA A 56 -6.09 -1.32 1.54
CA ALA A 56 -4.63 -1.28 1.42
C ALA A 56 -3.95 -0.89 2.75
N GLN A 57 -4.49 0.12 3.45
CA GLN A 57 -4.00 0.57 4.75
C GLN A 57 -4.19 -0.48 5.84
N SER A 58 -5.30 -1.23 5.80
CA SER A 58 -5.56 -2.34 6.71
C SER A 58 -4.63 -3.51 6.46
N ARG A 59 -4.37 -3.85 5.19
CA ARG A 59 -3.53 -5.01 4.83
C ARG A 59 -2.09 -4.86 5.31
N ILE A 60 -1.51 -3.67 5.19
CA ILE A 60 -0.11 -3.42 5.56
C ILE A 60 0.17 -3.57 7.07
N THR A 61 -0.87 -3.54 7.91
CA THR A 61 -0.74 -3.73 9.37
C THR A 61 -0.09 -5.07 9.73
N ALA A 62 -0.32 -6.11 8.92
CA ALA A 62 0.26 -7.44 9.14
C ALA A 62 1.80 -7.45 9.02
N TYR A 63 2.35 -6.56 8.17
CA TYR A 63 3.81 -6.44 7.98
C TYR A 63 4.42 -5.45 8.97
N LEU A 64 3.66 -4.45 9.43
CA LEU A 64 4.09 -3.44 10.40
C LEU A 64 3.90 -3.85 11.88
N HIS A 65 3.72 -5.14 12.15
CA HIS A 65 3.49 -5.62 13.51
C HIS A 65 4.64 -5.24 14.45
N GLY A 66 4.32 -4.65 15.61
CA GLY A 66 5.27 -4.14 16.59
C GLY A 66 5.73 -2.70 16.35
N ALA A 67 5.23 -2.05 15.30
CA ALA A 67 5.52 -0.65 14.97
C ALA A 67 4.34 0.29 15.27
N GLU A 68 3.25 -0.21 15.86
CA GLU A 68 1.97 0.51 16.01
C GLU A 68 2.09 1.76 16.92
N GLU A 69 3.02 1.74 17.88
CA GLU A 69 3.26 2.84 18.82
C GLU A 69 4.25 3.89 18.26
N LEU A 70 4.83 3.66 17.07
CA LEU A 70 5.75 4.60 16.46
C LEU A 70 4.99 5.78 15.85
N LEU A 71 5.55 6.98 15.99
CA LEU A 71 4.93 8.23 15.52
C LEU A 71 4.57 8.18 14.02
N ASP A 72 5.41 7.52 13.22
CA ASP A 72 5.29 7.44 11.77
C ASP A 72 4.46 6.25 11.28
N TYR A 73 3.85 5.47 12.18
CA TYR A 73 3.08 4.28 11.84
C TYR A 73 2.03 4.56 10.76
N HIS A 74 1.19 5.58 10.95
CA HIS A 74 0.16 5.95 9.97
C HIS A 74 0.76 6.51 8.68
N ALA A 75 1.94 7.14 8.73
CA ALA A 75 2.62 7.63 7.54
C ALA A 75 3.05 6.47 6.63
N TRP A 76 3.60 5.40 7.20
CA TRP A 76 3.97 4.20 6.44
C TRP A 76 2.76 3.49 5.86
N ARG A 77 1.65 3.44 6.60
CA ARG A 77 0.40 2.84 6.10
C ARG A 77 -0.14 3.59 4.88
N MET A 78 -0.12 4.92 4.92
CA MET A 78 -0.48 5.73 3.76
C MET A 78 0.49 5.58 2.60
N ALA A 79 1.80 5.53 2.86
CA ALA A 79 2.81 5.35 1.82
C ALA A 79 2.59 4.02 1.08
N TYR A 80 2.33 2.94 1.80
CA TYR A 80 1.95 1.67 1.20
C TYR A 80 0.69 1.77 0.33
N ALA A 81 -0.36 2.41 0.85
CA ALA A 81 -1.60 2.59 0.11
C ALA A 81 -1.45 3.49 -1.12
N GLU A 82 -0.58 4.50 -1.06
CA GLU A 82 -0.19 5.32 -2.21
C GLU A 82 0.51 4.47 -3.28
N ILE A 83 1.45 3.59 -2.89
CA ILE A 83 2.10 2.68 -3.83
C ILE A 83 1.08 1.76 -4.50
N CYS A 84 0.15 1.19 -3.72
CA CYS A 84 -0.95 0.38 -4.25
C CYS A 84 -1.85 1.17 -5.21
N PHE A 85 -2.15 2.43 -4.87
CA PHE A 85 -2.96 3.31 -5.69
C PHE A 85 -2.29 3.63 -7.03
N VAL A 86 -1.02 4.01 -7.03
CA VAL A 86 -0.28 4.35 -8.26
C VAL A 86 -0.17 3.13 -9.18
N ALA A 87 0.04 1.94 -8.61
CA ALA A 87 0.05 0.69 -9.36
C ALA A 87 -1.37 0.16 -9.70
N ASN A 88 -2.41 0.75 -9.10
CA ASN A 88 -3.80 0.33 -9.10
C ASN A 88 -3.97 -1.19 -8.86
N ARG A 89 -3.30 -1.69 -7.83
CA ARG A 89 -3.31 -3.10 -7.42
C ARG A 89 -2.81 -3.25 -5.99
N PHE A 90 -3.07 -4.41 -5.39
CA PHE A 90 -2.32 -4.82 -4.22
C PHE A 90 -0.93 -5.30 -4.63
N ILE A 91 0.09 -4.66 -4.07
CA ILE A 91 1.48 -4.95 -4.45
C ILE A 91 1.99 -6.23 -3.78
N ASP A 92 1.45 -6.61 -2.62
CA ASP A 92 1.82 -7.82 -1.91
C ASP A 92 1.22 -9.11 -2.52
N ASP A 93 0.38 -8.97 -3.55
CA ASP A 93 0.02 -10.09 -4.42
C ASP A 93 1.20 -10.52 -5.32
N ASP A 94 2.13 -9.60 -5.58
CA ASP A 94 3.37 -9.91 -6.30
C ASP A 94 4.35 -10.67 -5.39
N PRO A 95 4.91 -11.82 -5.82
CA PRO A 95 5.82 -12.62 -5.01
C PRO A 95 7.06 -11.86 -4.52
N TRP A 96 7.60 -10.94 -5.33
CA TRP A 96 8.80 -10.18 -4.97
C TRP A 96 8.51 -9.14 -3.90
N SER A 97 7.44 -8.36 -4.10
CA SER A 97 7.01 -7.37 -3.12
C SER A 97 6.65 -8.06 -1.81
N ARG A 98 5.97 -9.22 -1.87
CA ARG A 98 5.65 -10.02 -0.67
C ARG A 98 6.90 -10.47 0.06
N GLU A 99 7.87 -11.04 -0.65
CA GLU A 99 9.15 -11.47 -0.07
C GLU A 99 9.82 -10.31 0.67
N LEU A 100 9.92 -9.15 0.02
CA LEU A 100 10.46 -7.92 0.61
C LEU A 100 9.68 -7.48 1.87
N LEU A 101 8.34 -7.47 1.81
CA LEU A 101 7.48 -7.06 2.93
C LEU A 101 7.52 -8.05 4.11
N THR A 102 7.88 -9.31 3.87
CA THR A 102 8.01 -10.34 4.91
C THR A 102 9.43 -10.47 5.49
N GLU A 103 10.40 -9.73 4.96
CA GLU A 103 11.79 -9.76 5.42
C GLU A 103 11.89 -9.29 6.88
N LYS A 104 12.57 -10.08 7.71
CA LYS A 104 12.73 -9.84 9.15
C LYS A 104 14.11 -9.34 9.53
N LEU A 105 15.06 -9.32 8.59
CA LEU A 105 16.41 -8.83 8.83
C LEU A 105 16.46 -7.33 9.12
N TRP A 106 15.46 -6.57 8.68
CA TRP A 106 15.39 -5.12 8.83
C TRP A 106 14.11 -4.66 9.51
N PRO A 107 14.05 -3.41 9.99
CA PRO A 107 12.81 -2.84 10.51
C PRO A 107 11.68 -2.85 9.45
N PRO A 108 10.42 -3.14 9.84
CA PRO A 108 9.30 -3.26 8.92
C PRO A 108 9.07 -2.08 7.97
N PHE A 109 9.34 -0.86 8.43
CA PHE A 109 9.18 0.34 7.63
C PHE A 109 10.13 0.41 6.43
N LEU A 110 11.30 -0.22 6.52
CA LEU A 110 12.31 -0.13 5.48
C LEU A 110 11.84 -0.78 4.16
N ALA A 111 11.04 -1.84 4.24
CA ALA A 111 10.43 -2.44 3.06
C ALA A 111 9.52 -1.44 2.32
N ILE A 112 8.75 -0.64 3.07
CA ILE A 112 7.88 0.41 2.52
C ILE A 112 8.72 1.53 1.91
N ASP A 113 9.80 1.95 2.58
CA ASP A 113 10.72 2.96 2.07
C ASP A 113 11.39 2.52 0.75
N ILE A 114 11.79 1.25 0.66
CA ILE A 114 12.36 0.67 -0.57
C ILE A 114 11.34 0.72 -1.71
N LEU A 115 10.11 0.28 -1.46
CA LEU A 115 9.04 0.29 -2.46
C LEU A 115 8.69 1.72 -2.89
N ALA A 116 8.64 2.67 -1.95
CA ALA A 116 8.43 4.08 -2.24
C ALA A 116 9.57 4.66 -3.10
N GLY A 117 10.83 4.33 -2.80
CA GLY A 117 11.98 4.77 -3.59
C GLY A 117 12.00 4.21 -5.01
N ILE A 118 11.60 2.94 -5.19
CA ILE A 118 11.44 2.34 -6.53
C ILE A 118 10.33 3.05 -7.30
N LEU A 119 9.20 3.32 -6.65
CA LEU A 119 8.09 4.06 -7.26
C LEU A 119 8.52 5.46 -7.67
N GLU A 120 9.12 6.23 -6.76
CA GLU A 120 9.59 7.59 -7.01
C GLU A 120 10.59 7.63 -8.16
N SER A 121 11.56 6.70 -8.16
CA SER A 121 12.54 6.58 -9.24
C SER A 121 11.87 6.26 -10.57
N SER A 122 10.88 5.35 -10.56
CA SER A 122 10.12 5.00 -11.76
C SER A 122 9.26 6.16 -12.26
N LEU A 123 8.67 6.98 -11.39
CA LEU A 123 7.84 8.10 -11.84
C LEU A 123 8.66 9.25 -12.40
N ASN A 124 9.85 9.50 -11.85
CA ASN A 124 10.62 10.71 -12.15
C ASN A 124 11.79 10.50 -13.12
N HIS A 125 12.22 9.25 -13.36
CA HIS A 125 13.37 8.95 -14.21
C HIS A 125 13.01 7.94 -15.30
N PRO A 126 12.94 8.35 -16.57
CA PRO A 126 12.65 7.45 -17.70
C PRO A 126 13.62 6.27 -17.81
N GLU A 127 14.90 6.46 -17.49
CA GLU A 127 15.89 5.38 -17.51
C GLU A 127 15.61 4.31 -16.46
N SER A 128 15.16 4.71 -15.27
CA SER A 128 14.72 3.77 -14.24
C SER A 128 13.52 2.94 -14.70
N GLN A 129 12.56 3.56 -15.40
CA GLN A 129 11.43 2.82 -15.97
C GLN A 129 11.89 1.74 -16.94
N VAL A 130 12.80 2.09 -17.86
CA VAL A 130 13.35 1.13 -18.84
C VAL A 130 14.10 0.00 -18.13
N PHE A 131 14.91 0.35 -17.13
CA PHE A 131 15.65 -0.62 -16.33
C PHE A 131 14.73 -1.60 -15.59
N TYR A 132 13.74 -1.10 -14.86
CA TYR A 132 12.82 -1.96 -14.10
C TYR A 132 11.91 -2.79 -15.02
N GLN A 133 11.52 -2.26 -16.20
CA GLN A 133 10.82 -3.04 -17.22
C GLN A 133 11.68 -4.19 -17.75
N ALA A 134 12.95 -3.95 -18.04
CA ALA A 134 13.88 -4.98 -18.49
C ALA A 134 14.08 -6.08 -17.43
N LEU A 135 14.22 -5.70 -16.15
CA LEU A 135 14.28 -6.64 -15.03
C LEU A 135 13.01 -7.50 -14.92
N ALA A 136 11.84 -6.87 -15.02
CA ALA A 136 10.56 -7.58 -14.97
C ALA A 136 10.36 -8.55 -16.14
N GLN A 137 10.94 -8.25 -17.32
CA GLN A 137 10.93 -9.15 -18.46
C GLN A 137 11.88 -10.33 -18.24
N GLN A 138 13.13 -10.07 -17.85
CA GLN A 138 14.13 -11.11 -17.60
C GLN A 138 13.64 -12.15 -16.59
N ARG A 139 12.92 -11.71 -15.54
CA ARG A 139 12.36 -12.62 -14.54
C ARG A 139 11.22 -13.48 -15.08
N ARG A 140 10.34 -12.93 -15.93
CA ARG A 140 9.29 -13.72 -16.60
C ARG A 140 9.92 -14.80 -17.47
N ASP A 141 10.93 -14.43 -18.25
CA ASP A 141 11.66 -15.39 -19.10
C ASP A 141 12.32 -16.50 -18.26
N GLN A 142 12.79 -16.20 -17.03
CA GLN A 142 13.33 -17.19 -16.11
C GLN A 142 12.28 -18.10 -15.46
N LEU A 143 11.05 -17.63 -15.28
CA LEU A 143 9.95 -18.42 -14.72
C LEU A 143 9.28 -19.29 -15.78
N ASP A 144 9.15 -18.78 -17.01
CA ASP A 144 8.55 -19.48 -18.15
C ASP A 144 9.53 -20.49 -18.81
N GLY A 145 10.84 -20.33 -18.59
CA GLY A 145 11.88 -21.24 -19.06
C GLY A 145 12.11 -22.49 -18.19
N VAL A 146 11.29 -22.69 -17.16
CA VAL A 146 11.30 -23.87 -16.28
C VAL A 146 10.10 -24.76 -16.65
N GLU A 147 10.13 -25.34 -17.84
CA GLU A 147 9.30 -26.50 -18.24
C GLU A 147 10.14 -27.78 -18.30
#